data_AF-A0A8S2VMY9-F1
#
_entry.id   AF-A0A8S2VMY9-F1
#
_cell.length_a   1.000
_cell.length_b   1.000
_cell.length_c   1.000
_cell.angle_alpha   90.00
_cell.angle_beta   90.00
_cell.angle_gamma   90.00
#
_symmetry.space_group_name_H-M   'P 1'
#
loop_
_entity.id
_entity.type
_entity.pdbx_description
1 polymer ?
#
loop_
_entity_poly.entity_id
_entity_poly.type
_entity_poly.pdbx_seq_one_letter_code
_entity_poly.pdbx_strand_id
1 'polypeptide(L)'
;PVEAPKNVIPQFGELSITTSSTALASLTDAIISLYTYPYECTEQLSSRVLGIQALWDVLQAFHCKDLPEVSVMKTKLESDLNTLKGRQYSNGG
;
A
#
# COMPACT_ATOMS: atom_id res chain seq x y z
N PRO A 1 26.97 -17.19 6.63
CA PRO A 1 25.79 -18.05 6.42
C PRO A 1 24.60 -17.48 7.20
N VAL A 2 23.41 -17.39 6.59
CA VAL A 2 22.19 -16.97 7.30
C VAL A 2 21.73 -18.12 8.19
N GLU A 3 21.70 -17.89 9.50
CA GLU A 3 21.26 -18.87 10.49
C GLU A 3 19.83 -18.53 10.92
N ALA A 4 18.93 -19.51 10.88
CA ALA A 4 17.55 -19.30 11.30
C ALA A 4 17.48 -19.08 12.83
N PRO A 5 16.53 -18.26 13.33
CA PRO A 5 16.35 -18.05 14.77
C PRO A 5 16.12 -19.37 15.52
N LYS A 6 16.55 -19.47 16.79
CA LYS A 6 16.28 -20.67 17.61
C LYS A 6 14.80 -20.66 18.04
N ASN A 7 14.16 -21.83 18.03
CA ASN A 7 12.73 -22.07 18.34
C ASN A 7 11.71 -21.63 17.27
N VAL A 8 12.02 -21.78 15.98
CA VAL A 8 11.04 -21.55 14.90
C VAL A 8 10.00 -22.67 14.85
N ILE A 9 8.73 -22.32 14.68
CA ILE A 9 7.68 -23.28 14.36
C ILE A 9 7.77 -23.54 12.84
N PRO A 10 8.05 -24.77 12.36
CA PRO A 10 8.36 -25.01 10.95
C PRO A 10 7.23 -24.62 9.97
N GLN A 11 5.99 -24.54 10.45
CA GLN A 11 4.84 -24.15 9.64
C GLN A 11 4.58 -22.63 9.61
N PHE A 12 5.34 -21.81 10.36
CA PHE A 12 5.11 -20.36 10.48
C PHE A 12 6.41 -19.56 10.30
N GLY A 13 6.35 -18.54 9.44
CA GLY A 13 7.44 -17.62 9.14
C GLY A 13 8.04 -17.84 7.76
N GLU A 14 8.46 -16.76 7.11
CA GLU A 14 9.16 -16.75 5.82
C GLU A 14 10.31 -15.74 5.89
N LEU A 15 11.46 -16.08 5.31
CA LEU A 15 12.56 -15.14 5.08
C LEU A 15 12.79 -15.01 3.58
N SER A 16 12.32 -13.90 3.00
CA SER A 16 12.56 -13.55 1.60
C SER A 16 13.65 -12.48 1.50
N ILE A 17 14.67 -12.73 0.67
CA ILE A 17 15.78 -11.81 0.45
C ILE A 17 15.74 -11.35 -1.01
N THR A 18 15.44 -10.07 -1.22
CA THR A 18 15.49 -9.41 -2.52
C THR A 18 16.54 -8.31 -2.48
N THR A 19 17.35 -8.19 -3.54
CA THR A 19 18.31 -7.09 -3.68
C THR A 19 17.82 -6.12 -4.74
N SER A 20 17.86 -4.82 -4.43
CA SER A 20 17.53 -3.74 -5.36
C SER A 20 18.60 -2.67 -5.28
N SER A 21 19.02 -2.14 -6.43
CA SER A 21 19.94 -1.00 -6.52
C SER A 21 19.23 0.35 -6.38
N THR A 22 17.93 0.35 -6.09
CA THR A 22 17.10 1.57 -5.96
C THR A 22 16.18 1.48 -4.73
N ALA A 23 15.89 2.63 -4.12
CA ALA A 23 14.93 2.77 -3.02
C ALA A 23 13.47 2.45 -3.41
N LEU A 24 13.21 2.26 -4.70
CA LEU A 24 11.89 2.04 -5.27
C LEU A 24 11.25 0.71 -4.81
N ALA A 25 12.07 -0.32 -4.54
CA ALA A 25 11.58 -1.59 -4.00
C ALA A 25 10.88 -1.38 -2.65
N SER A 26 11.53 -0.69 -1.71
CA SER A 26 10.93 -0.35 -0.42
C SER A 26 9.70 0.55 -0.54
N LEU A 27 9.66 1.39 -1.58
CA LEU A 27 8.50 2.24 -1.85
C LEU A 27 7.29 1.45 -2.37
N THR A 28 7.54 0.40 -3.16
CA THR A 28 6.50 -0.49 -3.68
C THR A 28 5.81 -1.23 -2.53
N ASP A 29 6.60 -1.80 -1.61
CA ASP A 29 6.08 -2.50 -0.43
C ASP A 29 5.25 -1.56 0.46
N ALA A 30 5.73 -0.32 0.67
CA ALA A 30 5.00 0.68 1.44
C ALA A 30 3.64 1.01 0.81
N ILE A 31 3.57 1.09 -0.51
CA ILE A 31 2.33 1.39 -1.23
C ILE A 31 1.36 0.21 -1.20
N ILE A 32 1.86 -1.01 -1.37
CA ILE A 32 1.06 -2.23 -1.22
C ILE A 32 0.50 -2.32 0.20
N SER A 33 1.30 -1.96 1.22
CA SER A 33 0.86 -1.91 2.62
C SER A 33 -0.27 -0.88 2.82
N LEU A 34 -0.15 0.32 2.25
CA LEU A 34 -1.25 1.31 2.28
C LEU A 34 -2.50 0.83 1.56
N TYR A 35 -2.35 0.18 0.40
CA TYR A 35 -3.46 -0.34 -0.38
C TYR A 35 -4.23 -1.44 0.36
N THR A 36 -3.51 -2.38 0.98
CA THR A 36 -4.05 -3.55 1.68
C THR A 36 -4.48 -3.28 3.12
N TYR A 37 -4.25 -2.08 3.64
CA TYR A 37 -4.60 -1.73 5.01
C TYR A 37 -6.12 -1.85 5.25
N PRO A 38 -6.57 -2.64 6.24
CA PRO A 38 -7.98 -3.01 6.37
C PRO A 38 -8.82 -1.95 7.11
N TYR A 39 -8.18 -1.03 7.83
CA TYR A 39 -8.88 -0.03 8.62
C TYR A 39 -9.18 1.22 7.79
N GLU A 40 -10.34 1.80 8.08
CA GLU A 40 -10.93 2.84 7.25
C GLU A 40 -11.28 4.10 8.03
N CYS A 41 -10.61 4.45 9.13
CA CYS A 41 -10.83 5.80 9.70
C CYS A 41 -10.35 6.88 8.71
N THR A 42 -10.76 8.12 8.93
CA THR A 42 -10.60 9.21 7.94
C THR A 42 -9.12 9.45 7.62
N GLU A 43 -8.27 9.36 8.63
CA GLU A 43 -6.82 9.51 8.51
C GLU A 43 -6.20 8.41 7.64
N GLN A 44 -6.64 7.16 7.79
CA GLN A 44 -6.14 6.01 7.03
C GLN A 44 -6.56 6.10 5.56
N LEU A 45 -7.83 6.42 5.30
CA LEU A 45 -8.32 6.60 3.93
C LEU A 45 -7.61 7.77 3.25
N SER A 46 -7.45 8.89 3.95
CA SER A 46 -6.74 10.06 3.43
C SER A 46 -5.27 9.75 3.15
N SER A 47 -4.59 9.04 4.06
CA SER A 47 -3.18 8.64 3.88
C SER A 47 -3.00 7.71 2.68
N ARG A 48 -3.91 6.76 2.48
CA ARG A 48 -3.92 5.86 1.33
C ARG A 48 -4.13 6.64 0.03
N VAL A 49 -5.16 7.49 -0.04
CA VAL A 49 -5.48 8.27 -1.24
C VAL A 49 -4.31 9.17 -1.61
N LEU A 50 -3.79 9.96 -0.66
CA LEU A 50 -2.67 10.87 -0.91
C LEU A 50 -1.40 10.13 -1.31
N GLY A 51 -1.04 9.07 -0.57
CA GLY A 51 0.17 8.30 -0.83
C GLY A 51 0.16 7.60 -2.19
N ILE A 52 -0.95 6.93 -2.53
CA ILE A 52 -1.09 6.24 -3.81
C ILE A 52 -1.12 7.24 -4.97
N GLN A 53 -1.93 8.31 -4.88
CA GLN A 53 -2.05 9.28 -5.96
C GLN A 53 -0.73 10.01 -6.25
N ALA A 54 0.06 10.33 -5.21
CA ALA A 54 1.33 11.02 -5.37
C ALA A 54 2.41 10.16 -6.06
N LEU A 55 2.31 8.83 -5.97
CA LEU A 55 3.35 7.90 -6.42
C LEU A 55 2.91 7.00 -7.57
N TRP A 56 1.64 7.05 -7.97
CA TRP A 56 1.07 6.14 -8.97
C TRP A 56 1.84 6.14 -10.29
N ASP A 57 2.12 7.32 -10.84
CA ASP A 57 2.81 7.43 -12.14
C ASP A 57 4.26 6.91 -12.06
N VAL A 58 4.93 7.11 -10.92
CA VAL A 58 6.27 6.56 -10.67
C VAL A 58 6.20 5.04 -10.65
N LEU A 59 5.31 4.47 -9.85
CA LEU A 59 5.16 3.01 -9.72
C LEU A 59 4.83 2.32 -11.05
N GLN A 60 3.99 2.95 -11.87
CA GLN A 60 3.68 2.46 -13.21
C GLN A 60 4.88 2.52 -14.15
N ALA A 61 5.64 3.63 -14.14
CA ALA A 61 6.79 3.82 -15.01
C ALA A 61 7.90 2.78 -14.80
N PHE A 62 7.98 2.18 -13.60
CA PHE A 62 8.97 1.17 -13.25
C PHE A 62 8.45 -0.26 -13.27
N HIS A 63 7.20 -0.49 -13.71
CA HIS A 63 6.60 -1.82 -13.82
C HIS A 63 6.72 -2.65 -12.54
N CYS A 64 6.44 -2.02 -11.40
CA CYS A 64 6.52 -2.66 -10.10
C CYS A 64 5.56 -3.87 -10.02
N LYS A 65 6.07 -4.97 -9.46
CA LYS A 65 5.34 -6.23 -9.31
C LYS A 65 4.23 -6.08 -8.27
N ASP A 66 3.20 -6.92 -8.38
CA ASP A 66 2.12 -7.06 -7.39
C ASP A 66 1.24 -5.81 -7.19
N LEU A 67 1.37 -4.82 -8.07
CA LEU A 67 0.43 -3.70 -8.14
C LEU A 67 -0.88 -4.16 -8.79
N PRO A 68 -2.04 -3.72 -8.27
CA PRO A 68 -3.31 -3.98 -8.92
C PRO A 68 -3.38 -3.24 -10.26
N GLU A 69 -4.24 -3.75 -11.14
CA GLU A 69 -4.58 -3.08 -12.40
C GLU A 69 -5.06 -1.63 -12.18
N VAL A 70 -4.73 -0.74 -13.12
CA VAL A 70 -5.05 0.70 -13.01
C VAL A 70 -6.54 0.95 -12.79
N SER A 71 -7.39 0.19 -13.47
CA SER A 71 -8.84 0.30 -13.33
C SER A 71 -9.32 -0.09 -11.93
N VAL A 72 -8.73 -1.15 -11.35
CA VAL A 72 -9.03 -1.62 -9.99
C VAL A 72 -8.58 -0.58 -8.97
N MET A 73 -7.38 -0.03 -9.13
CA MET A 73 -6.88 1.02 -8.24
C MET A 73 -7.75 2.27 -8.27
N LYS A 74 -8.12 2.75 -9.47
CA LYS A 74 -9.00 3.93 -9.63
C LYS A 74 -10.34 3.71 -8.96
N THR A 75 -10.96 2.57 -9.19
CA THR A 75 -12.25 2.22 -8.56
C THR A 75 -12.14 2.24 -7.04
N LYS A 76 -11.05 1.72 -6.47
CA LYS A 76 -10.82 1.75 -5.02
C LYS A 76 -10.66 3.19 -4.50
N LEU A 77 -9.84 4.00 -5.16
CA LEU A 77 -9.61 5.40 -4.77
C LEU A 77 -10.89 6.24 -4.87
N GLU A 78 -11.72 6.03 -5.89
CA GLU A 78 -13.03 6.67 -6.02
C GLU A 78 -13.96 6.29 -4.87
N SER A 79 -13.99 5.01 -4.48
CA SER A 79 -14.75 4.55 -3.32
C SER A 79 -14.27 5.21 -2.01
N ASP A 80 -12.95 5.33 -1.84
CA ASP A 80 -12.36 5.96 -0.66
C ASP A 80 -12.68 7.46 -0.60
N LEU A 81 -12.61 8.15 -1.74
CA LEU A 81 -13.02 9.56 -1.86
C LEU A 81 -14.51 9.76 -1.56
N ASN A 82 -15.37 8.88 -2.06
CA ASN A 82 -16.80 8.93 -1.75
C ASN A 82 -17.06 8.72 -0.25
N THR A 83 -16.34 7.79 0.37
CA THR A 83 -16.42 7.55 1.82
C THR A 83 -15.97 8.76 2.61
N LEU A 84 -14.84 9.38 2.24
CA LEU A 84 -14.34 10.61 2.86
C LEU A 84 -15.33 11.77 2.71
N LYS A 85 -15.88 11.96 1.51
CA LYS A 85 -16.91 12.97 1.26
C LYS A 85 -18.17 12.74 2.11
N GLY A 86 -18.57 11.48 2.28
CA GLY A 86 -19.70 11.11 3.14
C GLY A 86 -19.47 11.37 4.63
N ARG A 87 -18.22 11.55 5.06
CA ARG A 87 -17.87 11.89 6.45
C ARG A 87 -17.77 13.38 6.71
N GLN A 88 -17.83 14.20 5.65
CA GLN A 88 -17.75 15.64 5.79
C GLN A 88 -19.01 16.18 6.49
N TYR A 89 -18.81 16.98 7.52
CA TYR A 89 -19.87 17.69 8.22
C TYR A 89 -20.38 18.87 7.38
N SER A 90 -21.61 19.33 7.66
CA SER A 90 -22.23 20.45 6.95
C SER A 90 -21.50 21.80 7.13
N ASN A 91 -20.64 21.91 8.15
CA ASN A 91 -19.77 23.07 8.36
C ASN A 91 -18.43 22.97 7.60
N GLY A 92 -18.21 21.91 6.83
CA GLY A 92 -17.02 21.68 6.04
C GLY A 92 -15.90 20.91 6.74
N GLY A 93 -16.09 20.54 8.02
CA GLY A 93 -15.16 19.68 8.77
C GLY A 93 -15.30 18.19 8.47
#